data_AF-A0A1V5NI34-F1
#
_entry.id   AF-A0A1V5NI34-F1
#
_cell.length_a   1.000
_cell.length_b   1.000
_cell.length_c   1.000
_cell.angle_alpha   90.00
_cell.angle_beta   90.00
_cell.angle_gamma   90.00
#
_symmetry.space_group_name_H-M   'P 1'
#
loop_
_entity.id
_entity.type
_entity.pdbx_description
1 polymer ?
#
loop_
_entity_poly.entity_id
_entity_poly.type
_entity_poly.pdbx_seq_one_letter_code
_entity_poly.pdbx_strand_id
1 'polypeptide(L)'
;MATATGKLNAQSFEIGGIPMGTTVSLEAEIKGYRMNGAIPVVPNSDFQGVIYQTLSLKTNFSPILRDVRVVVIGTNINNGERIGAYCQETGTVWATTTVTNSGLLTTTPKVVDLGTNQVPTGYTLTFKGYNVDDGTFGTESPMINDDGVDPQIVTIQVN
;
A
#
# COMPACT_ATOMS: atom_id res chain seq x y z
N MET A 1 -13.94 -21.23 -27.51
CA MET A 1 -12.78 -20.73 -26.75
C MET A 1 -12.49 -19.33 -27.25
N ALA A 2 -12.64 -18.31 -26.41
CA ALA A 2 -12.23 -16.95 -26.75
C ALA A 2 -10.73 -16.83 -26.44
N THR A 3 -9.94 -16.43 -27.42
CA THR A 3 -8.48 -16.30 -27.28
C THR A 3 -8.15 -14.83 -27.05
N ALA A 4 -7.69 -14.47 -25.85
CA ALA A 4 -7.19 -13.13 -25.58
C ALA A 4 -5.72 -13.04 -26.04
N THR A 5 -5.40 -12.06 -26.89
CA THR A 5 -4.02 -11.80 -27.31
C THR A 5 -3.58 -10.46 -26.73
N GLY A 6 -2.83 -10.48 -25.63
CA GLY A 6 -2.27 -9.28 -25.02
C GLY A 6 -0.82 -9.05 -25.45
N LYS A 7 -0.49 -7.86 -25.96
CA LYS A 7 0.90 -7.40 -26.13
C LYS A 7 1.30 -6.62 -24.88
N LEU A 8 2.33 -7.08 -24.16
CA LEU A 8 2.85 -6.51 -22.89
C LEU A 8 3.20 -5.00 -22.91
N ASN A 9 3.30 -4.37 -24.09
CA ASN A 9 3.62 -2.94 -24.23
C ASN A 9 2.42 -2.06 -24.66
N ALA A 10 1.24 -2.64 -24.90
CA ALA A 10 0.04 -1.87 -25.18
C ALA A 10 -0.77 -1.72 -23.87
N GLN A 11 -1.18 -0.50 -23.52
CA GLN A 11 -2.11 -0.25 -22.41
C GLN A 11 -3.55 -0.70 -22.72
N SER A 12 -3.70 -1.70 -23.60
CA SER A 12 -4.97 -2.21 -24.08
C SER A 12 -4.83 -3.69 -24.47
N PHE A 13 -5.95 -4.40 -24.40
CA PHE A 13 -6.09 -5.76 -24.92
C PHE A 13 -7.42 -5.87 -25.68
N GLU A 14 -7.49 -6.77 -26.65
CA GLU A 14 -8.69 -7.04 -27.43
C GLU A 14 -9.15 -8.48 -27.20
N ILE A 15 -10.46 -8.66 -26.99
CA ILE A 15 -11.11 -9.96 -26.92
C ILE A 15 -12.05 -10.08 -28.11
N GLY A 16 -11.68 -10.92 -29.08
CA GLY A 16 -12.47 -11.20 -30.28
C GLY A 16 -13.31 -12.48 -30.18
N GLY A 17 -14.26 -12.63 -31.11
CA GLY A 17 -14.99 -13.89 -31.30
C GLY A 17 -16.04 -14.21 -30.23
N ILE A 18 -16.60 -13.20 -29.57
CA ILE A 18 -17.68 -13.35 -28.57
C ILE A 18 -19.00 -13.62 -29.32
N PRO A 19 -19.63 -14.81 -29.19
CA PRO A 19 -20.86 -15.11 -29.92
C PRO A 19 -22.05 -14.25 -29.49
N MET A 20 -22.99 -14.01 -30.40
CA MET A 20 -24.22 -13.25 -30.12
C MET A 20 -25.01 -13.87 -28.96
N GLY A 21 -25.52 -13.03 -28.06
CA GLY A 21 -26.31 -13.45 -26.90
C GLY A 21 -25.48 -14.04 -25.74
N THR A 22 -24.15 -13.95 -25.80
CA THR A 22 -23.27 -14.37 -24.69
C THR A 22 -22.78 -13.16 -23.88
N THR A 23 -22.46 -13.41 -22.60
CA THR A 23 -21.87 -12.41 -21.71
C THR A 23 -20.41 -12.77 -21.45
N VAL A 24 -19.55 -11.76 -21.44
CA VAL A 24 -18.16 -11.88 -21.01
C VAL A 24 -17.96 -11.02 -19.77
N SER A 25 -17.28 -11.58 -18.77
CA SER A 25 -16.84 -10.87 -17.58
C SER A 25 -15.35 -10.59 -17.67
N LEU A 26 -14.97 -9.34 -17.38
CA LEU A 26 -13.58 -8.95 -17.26
C LEU A 26 -13.17 -8.93 -15.79
N GLU A 27 -12.11 -9.67 -15.47
CA GLU A 27 -11.40 -9.60 -14.20
C GLU A 27 -9.96 -9.20 -14.46
N ALA A 28 -9.48 -8.21 -13.71
CA ALA A 28 -8.12 -7.73 -13.79
C ALA A 28 -7.56 -7.54 -12.38
N GLU A 29 -6.32 -7.95 -12.18
CA GLU A 29 -5.57 -7.68 -10.97
C GLU A 29 -4.55 -6.58 -11.25
N ILE A 30 -4.52 -5.55 -10.41
CA ILE A 30 -3.56 -4.45 -10.49
C ILE A 30 -2.79 -4.47 -9.18
N LYS A 31 -1.46 -4.41 -9.24
CA LYS A 31 -0.61 -4.44 -8.03
C LYS A 31 -1.09 -3.40 -7.01
N GLY A 32 -1.42 -3.83 -5.79
CA GLY A 32 -1.91 -2.98 -4.70
C GLY A 32 -3.39 -2.60 -4.78
N TYR A 33 -4.14 -3.18 -5.72
CA TYR A 33 -5.56 -2.90 -5.93
C TYR A 33 -6.34 -4.20 -6.19
N ARG A 34 -7.53 -4.28 -5.61
CA ARG A 34 -8.51 -5.32 -5.94
C ARG A 34 -9.62 -4.72 -6.78
N MET A 35 -10.09 -5.48 -7.76
CA MET A 35 -11.28 -5.08 -8.52
C MET A 35 -12.51 -5.15 -7.61
N ASN A 36 -13.40 -4.15 -7.69
CA ASN A 36 -14.60 -4.08 -6.86
C ASN A 36 -15.63 -5.16 -7.25
N GLY A 37 -15.55 -5.66 -8.47
CA GLY A 37 -16.37 -6.74 -9.02
C GLY A 37 -16.12 -6.89 -10.51
N ALA A 38 -16.52 -8.04 -11.06
CA ALA A 38 -16.43 -8.29 -12.49
C ALA A 38 -17.25 -7.26 -13.29
N ILE A 39 -16.72 -6.81 -14.43
CA ILE A 39 -17.46 -5.92 -15.33
C ILE A 39 -18.08 -6.75 -16.45
N PRO A 40 -19.43 -6.82 -16.53
CA PRO A 40 -20.10 -7.51 -17.62
C PRO A 40 -20.07 -6.65 -18.88
N VAL A 41 -19.58 -7.23 -19.97
CA VAL A 41 -19.71 -6.63 -21.31
C VAL A 41 -20.81 -7.39 -22.03
N VAL A 42 -21.92 -6.69 -22.31
CA VAL A 42 -23.08 -7.24 -23.00
C VAL A 42 -23.25 -6.51 -24.34
N PRO A 43 -22.95 -7.17 -25.48
CA PRO A 43 -23.33 -6.63 -26.77
C PRO A 43 -24.86 -6.65 -26.90
N ASN A 44 -25.47 -5.51 -27.22
CA ASN A 44 -26.89 -5.47 -27.56
C ASN A 44 -27.14 -6.14 -28.91
N SER A 45 -28.40 -6.48 -29.19
CA SER A 45 -28.81 -7.50 -30.18
C SER A 45 -28.43 -7.24 -31.65
N ASP A 46 -27.77 -6.14 -32.00
CA ASP A 46 -27.32 -5.84 -33.36
C ASP A 46 -25.89 -5.26 -33.42
N PHE A 47 -25.07 -5.47 -32.38
CA PHE A 47 -23.75 -4.83 -32.30
C PHE A 47 -22.73 -5.45 -33.27
N GLN A 48 -22.31 -4.69 -34.28
CA GLN A 48 -21.28 -5.05 -35.29
C GLN A 48 -19.97 -4.24 -35.13
N GLY A 49 -19.73 -3.64 -33.95
CA GLY A 49 -18.61 -2.72 -33.71
C GLY A 49 -17.57 -3.22 -32.69
N VAL A 50 -16.84 -2.27 -32.09
CA VAL A 50 -15.92 -2.50 -30.96
C VAL A 50 -16.48 -1.81 -29.72
N ILE A 51 -16.63 -2.55 -28.61
CA ILE A 51 -17.00 -1.96 -27.31
C ILE A 51 -15.72 -1.58 -26.57
N TYR A 52 -15.59 -0.30 -26.23
CA TYR A 52 -14.52 0.19 -25.38
C TYR A 52 -14.98 0.20 -23.93
N GLN A 53 -14.34 -0.61 -23.08
CA GLN A 53 -14.55 -0.59 -21.64
C GLN A 53 -13.35 0.06 -20.95
N THR A 54 -13.57 1.24 -20.37
CA THR A 54 -12.55 1.89 -19.54
C THR A 54 -12.56 1.29 -18.14
N LEU A 55 -11.38 0.93 -17.65
CA LEU A 55 -11.12 0.52 -16.27
C LEU A 55 -10.47 1.70 -15.53
N SER A 56 -11.11 2.19 -14.46
CA SER A 56 -10.62 3.31 -13.66
C SER A 56 -10.32 2.87 -12.24
N LEU A 57 -9.12 3.19 -11.73
CA LEU A 57 -8.70 2.91 -10.36
C LEU A 57 -9.61 3.55 -9.31
N LYS A 58 -10.33 4.63 -9.65
CA LYS A 58 -11.22 5.33 -8.72
C LYS A 58 -12.58 4.66 -8.58
N THR A 59 -13.06 3.99 -9.63
CA THR A 59 -14.44 3.49 -9.70
C THR A 59 -14.51 1.97 -9.72
N ASN A 60 -13.56 1.32 -10.38
CA ASN A 60 -13.59 -0.12 -10.62
C ASN A 60 -12.68 -0.90 -9.66
N PHE A 61 -11.81 -0.21 -8.93
CA PHE A 61 -10.87 -0.83 -8.00
C PHE A 61 -10.95 -0.19 -6.61
N SER A 62 -10.50 -0.94 -5.63
CA SER A 62 -10.22 -0.48 -4.28
C SER A 62 -8.74 -0.75 -3.96
N PRO A 63 -8.02 0.20 -3.34
CA PRO A 63 -6.68 -0.09 -2.86
C PRO A 63 -6.75 -1.20 -1.81
N ILE A 64 -5.78 -2.11 -1.86
CA ILE A 64 -5.54 -3.07 -0.80
C ILE A 64 -4.67 -2.37 0.23
N LEU A 65 -5.12 -2.34 1.47
CA LEU A 65 -4.42 -1.69 2.57
C LEU A 65 -3.85 -2.72 3.52
N ARG A 66 -2.65 -2.44 4.05
CA ARG A 66 -2.01 -3.20 5.11
C ARG A 66 -1.92 -2.35 6.36
N ASP A 67 -2.26 -2.97 7.49
CA ASP A 67 -1.91 -2.44 8.80
C ASP A 67 -0.39 -2.50 8.98
N VAL A 68 0.22 -1.34 9.17
CA VAL A 68 1.66 -1.20 9.39
C VAL A 68 1.91 -0.61 10.76
N ARG A 69 2.68 -1.33 11.57
CA ARG A 69 3.14 -0.87 12.89
C ARG A 69 4.54 -0.32 12.78
N VAL A 70 4.74 0.92 13.21
CA VAL A 70 6.06 1.55 13.18
C VAL A 70 6.69 1.54 14.56
N VAL A 71 7.89 1.00 14.63
CA VAL A 71 8.72 0.95 15.84
C VAL A 71 10.02 1.69 15.57
N VAL A 72 10.37 2.63 16.44
CA VAL A 72 11.65 3.31 16.39
C VAL A 72 12.56 2.70 17.46
N ILE A 73 13.80 2.37 17.07
CA ILE A 73 14.79 1.80 17.99
C ILE A 73 16.11 2.54 17.93
N GLY A 74 16.75 2.74 19.08
CA GLY A 74 18.10 3.30 19.10
C GLY A 74 18.61 3.60 20.51
N THR A 75 19.92 3.80 20.63
CA THR A 75 20.57 4.13 21.90
C THR A 75 20.55 5.63 22.21
N ASN A 76 20.45 6.47 21.17
CA ASN A 76 20.50 7.94 21.26
C ASN A 76 19.12 8.59 21.36
N ILE A 77 18.14 7.88 21.94
CA ILE A 77 16.81 8.43 22.22
C ILE A 77 16.79 8.94 23.65
N ASN A 78 16.45 10.21 23.90
CA ASN A 78 16.48 10.80 25.24
C ASN A 78 15.10 10.93 25.88
N ASN A 79 15.07 11.01 27.22
CA ASN A 79 13.83 11.23 27.94
C ASN A 79 13.30 12.64 27.65
N GLY A 80 12.01 12.77 27.33
CA GLY A 80 11.37 14.01 26.95
C GLY A 80 11.32 14.28 25.44
N GLU A 81 12.08 13.56 24.62
CA GLU A 81 12.00 13.68 23.16
C GLU A 81 10.62 13.28 22.64
N ARG A 82 10.21 13.90 21.53
CA ARG A 82 8.93 13.63 20.87
C ARG A 82 9.19 12.98 19.53
N ILE A 83 8.98 11.68 19.46
CA ILE A 83 9.32 10.86 18.30
C ILE A 83 8.05 10.55 17.50
N GLY A 84 8.10 10.74 16.19
CA GLY A 84 7.04 10.37 15.25
C GLY A 84 7.60 9.72 14.01
N ALA A 85 6.70 9.29 13.12
CA ALA A 85 7.07 8.77 11.82
C ALA A 85 6.03 9.10 10.76
N TYR A 86 6.44 9.12 9.50
CA TYR A 86 5.52 9.24 8.36
C TYR A 86 5.99 8.41 7.17
N CYS A 87 5.05 8.01 6.33
CA CYS A 87 5.33 7.43 5.01
C CYS A 87 5.38 8.56 3.97
N GLN A 88 6.47 8.65 3.21
CA GLN A 88 6.74 9.74 2.30
C GLN A 88 5.79 9.77 1.10
N GLU A 89 5.48 8.60 0.54
CA GLU A 89 4.69 8.47 -0.69
C GLU A 89 3.19 8.69 -0.43
N THR A 90 2.68 8.24 0.72
CA THR A 90 1.25 8.33 1.06
C THR A 90 0.90 9.54 1.92
N GLY A 91 1.89 10.12 2.61
CA GLY A 91 1.66 11.13 3.63
C GLY A 91 1.04 10.60 4.92
N THR A 92 0.94 9.27 5.09
CA THR A 92 0.41 8.65 6.31
C THR A 92 1.32 8.96 7.49
N VAL A 93 0.76 9.43 8.60
CA VAL A 93 1.51 9.82 9.81
C VAL A 93 1.18 8.90 10.97
N TRP A 94 2.20 8.51 11.73
CA TRP A 94 2.09 7.91 13.06
C TRP A 94 2.25 9.00 14.12
N ALA A 95 1.34 9.00 15.09
CA ALA A 95 1.27 10.06 16.10
C ALA A 95 2.58 10.16 16.89
N THR A 96 2.97 11.39 17.25
CA THR A 96 4.18 11.61 18.04
C THR A 96 3.98 11.09 19.46
N THR A 97 4.96 10.35 19.97
CA THR A 97 5.00 9.86 21.35
C THR A 97 6.12 10.55 22.11
N THR A 98 5.82 11.04 23.31
CA THR A 98 6.84 11.54 24.24
C THR A 98 7.54 10.36 24.90
N VAL A 99 8.85 10.29 24.73
CA VAL A 99 9.69 9.27 25.37
C VAL A 99 9.69 9.54 26.86
N THR A 100 9.09 8.63 27.63
CA THR A 100 9.11 8.65 29.08
C THR A 100 9.81 7.40 29.57
N ASN A 101 10.96 7.56 30.21
CA ASN A 101 11.74 6.44 30.72
C ASN A 101 11.79 6.50 32.25
N SER A 102 11.34 5.44 32.91
CA SER A 102 11.32 5.35 34.38
C SER A 102 12.53 4.61 34.96
N GLY A 103 13.51 4.22 34.14
CA GLY A 103 14.61 3.35 34.55
C GLY A 103 16.03 3.83 34.18
N LEU A 104 16.99 3.46 35.02
CA LEU A 104 18.43 3.73 34.90
C LEU A 104 19.12 2.71 33.95
N LEU A 105 18.63 2.55 32.72
CA LEU A 105 19.21 1.60 31.76
C LEU A 105 19.92 2.35 30.63
N THR A 106 21.19 2.65 30.85
CA THR A 106 22.05 3.44 29.96
C THR A 106 22.65 2.62 28.79
N THR A 107 22.32 1.33 28.67
CA THR A 107 22.98 0.40 27.72
C THR A 107 22.04 -0.40 26.82
N THR A 108 20.71 -0.30 26.99
CA THR A 108 19.75 -1.01 26.14
C THR A 108 19.18 -0.06 25.08
N PRO A 109 19.07 -0.47 23.80
CA PRO A 109 18.36 0.33 22.81
C PRO A 109 16.94 0.59 23.30
N LYS A 110 16.56 1.87 23.29
CA LYS A 110 15.22 2.29 23.65
C LYS A 110 14.31 1.98 22.46
N VAL A 111 13.11 1.54 22.77
CA VAL A 111 12.09 1.17 21.80
C VAL A 111 10.91 2.11 21.98
N VAL A 112 10.55 2.81 20.92
CA VAL A 112 9.38 3.68 20.86
C VAL A 112 8.42 3.09 19.85
N ASP A 113 7.32 2.53 20.32
CA ASP A 113 6.23 2.04 19.48
C ASP A 113 5.28 3.20 19.16
N LEU A 114 5.14 3.51 17.87
CA LEU A 114 4.31 4.60 17.40
C LEU A 114 2.89 4.13 17.01
N GLY A 115 2.61 2.84 17.19
CA GLY A 115 1.31 2.25 16.89
C GLY A 115 1.15 1.84 15.42
N THR A 116 -0.09 1.63 15.02
CA THR A 116 -0.47 1.03 13.73
C THR A 116 -1.27 2.00 12.88
N ASN A 117 -0.99 2.06 11.58
CA ASN A 117 -1.77 2.80 10.60
C ASN A 117 -1.80 2.06 9.25
N GLN A 118 -2.71 2.44 8.36
CA GLN A 118 -2.93 1.75 7.09
C GLN A 118 -2.19 2.42 5.93
N VAL A 119 -1.54 1.60 5.09
CA VAL A 119 -0.87 2.03 3.85
C VAL A 119 -1.13 1.04 2.70
N PRO A 120 -1.02 1.46 1.42
CA PRO A 120 -1.22 0.57 0.28
C PRO A 120 -0.20 -0.57 0.20
N THR A 121 -0.65 -1.75 -0.20
CA THR A 121 0.22 -2.94 -0.37
C THR A 121 0.82 -3.02 -1.76
N GLY A 122 1.82 -3.88 -1.91
CA GLY A 122 2.48 -4.15 -3.19
C GLY A 122 3.53 -3.10 -3.58
N TYR A 123 3.83 -2.13 -2.72
CA TYR A 123 4.82 -1.08 -3.01
C TYR A 123 5.96 -1.11 -2.01
N THR A 124 7.15 -0.72 -2.48
CA THR A 124 8.23 -0.29 -1.60
C THR A 124 7.93 1.12 -1.16
N LEU A 125 7.68 1.31 0.13
CA LEU A 125 7.30 2.60 0.71
C LEU A 125 8.39 3.09 1.66
N THR A 126 8.63 4.40 1.67
CA THR A 126 9.69 5.03 2.47
C THR A 126 9.11 5.60 3.76
N PHE A 127 9.54 5.06 4.89
CA PHE A 127 9.15 5.50 6.23
C PHE A 127 10.28 6.32 6.85
N LYS A 128 9.94 7.48 7.37
CA LYS A 128 10.89 8.42 7.99
C LYS A 128 10.54 8.62 9.45
N GLY A 129 11.49 8.31 10.33
CA GLY A 129 11.41 8.62 11.75
C GLY A 129 11.95 10.02 12.01
N TYR A 130 11.27 10.79 12.85
CA TYR A 130 11.68 12.15 13.19
C TYR A 130 11.50 12.46 14.68
N ASN A 131 12.41 13.29 15.20
CA ASN A 131 12.21 14.00 16.46
C ASN A 131 11.62 15.37 16.11
N VAL A 132 10.60 15.81 16.86
CA VAL A 132 9.94 17.10 16.64
C VAL A 132 10.94 18.26 16.70
N ASP A 133 11.95 18.16 17.58
CA ASP A 133 12.89 19.24 17.84
C ASP A 133 14.14 19.17 16.93
N ASP A 134 14.56 17.98 16.50
CA ASP A 134 15.82 17.76 15.76
C ASP A 134 15.65 17.35 14.29
N GLY A 135 14.40 17.08 13.85
CA GLY A 135 14.09 16.66 12.49
C GLY A 135 14.23 15.14 12.25
N THR A 136 14.40 14.75 10.99
CA THR A 136 14.43 13.33 10.59
C THR A 136 15.77 12.67 10.96
N PHE A 137 15.73 11.51 11.62
CA PHE A 137 16.93 10.80 12.10
C PHE A 137 17.13 9.42 11.44
N GLY A 138 16.12 8.88 10.76
CA GLY A 138 16.15 7.51 10.23
C GLY A 138 15.19 7.32 9.07
N THR A 139 15.52 6.39 8.16
CA THR A 139 14.72 6.08 6.98
C THR A 139 14.76 4.59 6.70
N GLU A 140 13.60 4.00 6.43
CA GLU A 140 13.44 2.60 6.06
C GLU A 140 12.54 2.48 4.85
N SER A 141 12.89 1.61 3.89
CA SER A 141 12.11 1.43 2.66
C SER A 141 11.70 -0.03 2.42
N PRO A 142 10.86 -0.63 3.28
CA PRO A 142 10.39 -2.00 3.10
C PRO A 142 9.33 -2.11 1.99
N MET A 143 9.24 -3.30 1.39
CA MET A 143 8.07 -3.68 0.60
C MET A 143 6.91 -3.99 1.54
N ILE A 144 5.75 -3.36 1.32
CA ILE A 144 4.53 -3.64 2.07
C ILE A 144 3.79 -4.79 1.38
N ASN A 145 3.69 -5.92 2.05
CA ASN A 145 3.10 -7.13 1.50
C ASN A 145 1.64 -7.30 1.94
N ASP A 146 0.86 -7.96 1.09
CA ASP A 146 -0.47 -8.47 1.43
C ASP A 146 -0.35 -9.93 1.90
N ASP A 147 0.37 -10.16 3.00
CA ASP A 147 0.87 -11.48 3.41
C ASP A 147 0.29 -12.01 4.73
N GLY A 148 -0.61 -11.29 5.39
CA GLY A 148 -1.13 -11.75 6.67
C GLY A 148 -2.14 -10.83 7.33
N VAL A 149 -2.67 -11.33 8.46
CA VAL A 149 -3.66 -10.62 9.29
C VAL A 149 -2.96 -9.71 10.30
N ASP A 150 -1.80 -10.11 10.83
CA ASP A 150 -1.06 -9.32 11.82
C ASP A 150 -0.35 -8.14 11.19
N PRO A 151 -0.28 -6.96 11.82
CA PRO A 151 0.37 -5.79 11.23
C PRO A 151 1.82 -6.06 10.80
N GLN A 152 2.20 -5.58 9.63
CA GLN A 152 3.59 -5.62 9.20
C GLN A 152 4.40 -4.60 10.02
N ILE A 153 5.48 -5.05 10.65
CA ILE A 153 6.32 -4.19 11.50
C ILE A 153 7.40 -3.52 10.65
N VAL A 154 7.49 -2.20 10.75
CA VAL A 154 8.58 -1.39 10.18
C VAL A 154 9.41 -0.85 11.33
N THR A 155 10.69 -1.21 11.36
CA THR A 155 11.62 -0.81 12.43
C THR A 155 12.59 0.23 11.93
N ILE A 156 12.48 1.47 12.39
CA ILE A 156 13.36 2.58 12.00
C ILE A 156 14.45 2.75 13.05
N GLN A 157 15.71 2.72 12.62
CA GLN A 157 16.84 2.93 13.53
C GLN A 157 17.17 4.42 13.71
N VAL A 158 17.45 4.82 14.95
CA VAL A 158 18.09 6.08 15.32
C VAL A 158 19.58 5.82 15.42
N ASN A 159 20.38 6.56 14.65
CA ASN A 159 21.84 6.48 14.68
C ASN A 159 22.47 7.26 15.84
#